data_AF-A0A6P1DYP7-F1
#
_entry.id   AF-A0A6P1DYP7-F1
#
_cell.length_a   1.000
_cell.length_b   1.000
_cell.length_c   1.000
_cell.angle_alpha   90.00
_cell.angle_beta   90.00
_cell.angle_gamma   90.00
#
_symmetry.space_group_name_H-M   'P 1'
#
loop_
_entity.id
_entity.type
_entity.pdbx_description
1 polymer ?
#
loop_
_entity_poly.entity_id
_entity_poly.type
_entity_poly.pdbx_seq_one_letter_code
_entity_poly.pdbx_strand_id
1 'polypeptide(L)'
;MIVNLFSGHGLLELNELALLRWAHIVAGIIWVGLLYFFNFVQMPAIAAATADQGGPGPAAIGKYILPRALLWFRWAALATWLTGAWYLVRTDQLLAAFTLGLSRGGDTAYGLPMGIGVWLGTILLINVWLVLWPNQKKVMGIVKTEGEADLARARKTIATVARINAALSIPMLMFMVAAGHGVAL
;
A
#
# COMPACT_ATOMS: atom_id res chain seq x y z
N MET A 1 12.29 34.76 -15.56
CA MET A 1 11.17 34.06 -14.89
C MET A 1 9.89 34.72 -15.37
N ILE A 2 9.05 34.03 -16.16
CA ILE A 2 7.78 34.60 -16.64
C ILE A 2 6.74 34.40 -15.53
N VAL A 3 6.32 35.50 -14.92
CA VAL A 3 5.32 35.54 -13.84
C VAL A 3 3.97 35.92 -14.46
N ASN A 4 2.91 35.20 -14.09
CA ASN A 4 1.55 35.61 -14.44
C ASN A 4 1.17 36.82 -13.57
N LEU A 5 1.10 37.99 -14.20
CA LEU A 5 0.84 39.27 -13.51
C LEU A 5 -0.58 39.38 -12.91
N PHE A 6 -1.50 38.47 -13.26
CA PHE A 6 -2.86 38.45 -12.69
C PHE A 6 -2.95 37.63 -11.40
N SER A 7 -2.14 36.57 -11.26
CA SER A 7 -2.15 35.69 -10.09
C SER A 7 -0.92 35.81 -9.20
N GLY A 8 0.10 36.56 -9.62
CA GLY A 8 1.38 36.67 -8.92
C GLY A 8 2.24 35.41 -9.00
N HIS A 9 1.76 34.35 -9.66
CA HIS A 9 2.38 33.04 -9.68
C HIS A 9 3.21 32.82 -10.95
N GLY A 10 4.39 32.20 -10.81
CA GLY A 10 5.22 31.77 -11.94
C GLY A 10 4.52 30.71 -12.81
N LEU A 11 4.74 30.72 -14.13
CA LEU A 11 4.17 29.71 -15.06
C LEU A 11 4.53 28.25 -14.70
N LEU A 12 5.59 28.04 -13.93
CA LEU A 12 6.06 26.74 -13.43
C LEU A 12 6.01 26.68 -11.90
N GLU A 13 4.99 27.28 -11.28
CA GLU A 13 4.80 27.09 -9.85
C GLU A 13 4.31 25.67 -9.55
N LEU A 14 5.21 24.89 -8.97
CA LEU A 14 4.93 23.56 -8.45
C LEU A 14 4.02 23.69 -7.23
N ASN A 15 2.75 23.38 -7.41
CA ASN A 15 1.82 23.25 -6.29
C ASN A 15 2.20 22.00 -5.48
N GLU A 16 2.95 22.21 -4.39
CA GLU A 16 3.46 21.16 -3.51
C GLU A 16 2.37 20.18 -3.07
N LEU A 17 1.20 20.69 -2.64
CA LEU A 17 0.09 19.86 -2.16
C LEU A 17 -0.51 19.02 -3.28
N ALA A 18 -0.65 19.58 -4.49
CA ALA A 18 -1.12 18.85 -5.65
C ALA A 18 -0.15 17.73 -6.04
N LEU A 19 1.16 17.99 -5.99
CA LEU A 19 2.20 17.00 -6.28
C LEU A 19 2.24 15.89 -5.23
N LEU A 20 2.15 16.22 -3.94
CA LEU A 20 2.09 15.24 -2.85
C LEU A 20 0.87 14.32 -3.00
N ARG A 21 -0.30 14.91 -3.28
CA ARG A 21 -1.54 14.14 -3.54
C ARG A 21 -1.39 13.24 -4.77
N TRP A 22 -0.88 13.77 -5.87
CA TRP A 22 -0.65 13.00 -7.09
C TRP A 22 0.31 11.83 -6.83
N ALA A 23 1.45 12.09 -6.17
CA ALA A 23 2.43 11.08 -5.84
C ALA A 23 1.85 9.99 -4.92
N HIS A 24 1.06 10.39 -3.92
CA HIS A 24 0.34 9.47 -3.03
C HIS A 24 -0.61 8.56 -3.80
N ILE A 25 -1.42 9.12 -4.70
CA ILE A 25 -2.39 8.37 -5.50
C ILE A 25 -1.68 7.39 -6.42
N VAL A 26 -0.65 7.83 -7.16
CA VAL A 26 0.09 6.96 -8.09
C VAL A 26 0.79 5.83 -7.34
N ALA A 27 1.46 6.14 -6.22
CA ALA A 27 2.06 5.11 -5.38
C ALA A 27 1.00 4.15 -4.80
N GLY A 28 -0.15 4.68 -4.38
CA GLY A 28 -1.26 3.90 -3.84
C GLY A 28 -1.86 2.94 -4.87
N ILE A 29 -2.01 3.38 -6.12
CA ILE A 29 -2.45 2.54 -7.24
C ILE A 29 -1.46 1.39 -7.46
N ILE A 30 -0.15 1.66 -7.47
CA ILE A 30 0.86 0.61 -7.62
C ILE A 30 0.81 -0.35 -6.43
N TRP A 31 0.71 0.17 -5.21
CA TRP A 31 0.71 -0.63 -3.99
C TRP A 31 -0.51 -1.55 -3.89
N VAL A 32 -1.72 -0.99 -3.91
CA VAL A 32 -2.96 -1.77 -3.77
C VAL A 32 -3.28 -2.54 -5.04
N GLY A 33 -2.91 -2.02 -6.21
CA GLY A 33 -3.01 -2.74 -7.48
C GLY A 33 -2.19 -4.03 -7.48
N LEU A 34 -0.93 -3.97 -7.01
CA LEU A 34 -0.10 -5.18 -6.86
C LEU A 34 -0.63 -6.11 -5.76
N LEU A 35 -1.16 -5.57 -4.66
CA LEU A 35 -1.82 -6.37 -3.62
C LEU A 35 -2.95 -7.23 -4.17
N TYR A 36 -3.81 -6.64 -5.01
CA TYR A 36 -4.92 -7.32 -5.66
C TYR A 36 -4.44 -8.27 -6.77
N PHE A 37 -3.45 -7.87 -7.56
CA PHE A 37 -2.80 -8.76 -8.52
C PHE A 37 -2.27 -10.04 -7.84
N PHE A 38 -1.58 -9.92 -6.70
CA PHE A 38 -1.07 -11.09 -5.99
C PHE A 38 -2.18 -12.02 -5.51
N ASN A 39 -3.23 -11.47 -4.91
CA ASN A 39 -4.29 -12.27 -4.29
C ASN A 39 -5.25 -12.88 -5.32
N PHE A 40 -5.66 -12.12 -6.34
CA PHE A 40 -6.73 -12.52 -7.25
C PHE A 40 -6.24 -13.06 -8.59
N VAL A 41 -5.00 -12.77 -8.98
CA VAL A 41 -4.45 -13.20 -10.28
C VAL A 41 -3.29 -14.17 -10.09
N GLN A 42 -2.23 -13.75 -9.42
CA GLN A 42 -0.99 -14.52 -9.35
C GLN A 42 -1.16 -15.82 -8.54
N MET A 43 -1.77 -15.76 -7.36
CA MET A 43 -1.94 -16.96 -6.53
C MET A 43 -2.83 -18.03 -7.19
N PRO A 44 -3.99 -17.71 -7.78
CA PRO A 44 -4.74 -18.67 -8.59
C PRO A 44 -3.96 -19.19 -9.80
N ALA A 45 -3.22 -18.33 -10.51
CA ALA A 45 -2.43 -18.75 -11.66
C ALA A 45 -1.31 -19.74 -11.27
N ILE A 46 -0.63 -19.52 -10.14
CA ILE A 46 0.37 -20.45 -9.60
C ILE A 46 -0.30 -21.79 -9.24
N ALA A 47 -1.48 -21.78 -8.63
CA ALA A 47 -2.20 -23.00 -8.27
C ALA A 47 -2.58 -23.80 -9.52
N ALA A 48 -3.13 -23.15 -10.55
CA ALA A 48 -3.45 -23.77 -11.84
C ALA A 48 -2.20 -24.35 -12.53
N ALA A 49 -1.13 -23.57 -12.62
CA ALA A 49 0.13 -24.02 -13.24
C ALA A 49 0.83 -25.15 -12.46
N THR A 50 0.56 -25.28 -11.16
CA THR A 50 1.07 -26.40 -10.35
C THR A 50 0.27 -27.68 -10.58
N ALA A 51 -1.03 -27.57 -10.90
CA ALA A 51 -1.90 -28.72 -11.18
C ALA A 51 -1.75 -29.26 -12.61
N ASP A 52 -1.29 -28.44 -13.55
CA ASP A 52 -1.06 -28.82 -14.95
C ASP A 52 0.30 -29.51 -15.15
N GLN A 53 0.28 -30.85 -15.18
CA GLN A 53 1.50 -31.68 -15.32
C GLN A 53 2.17 -31.57 -16.69
N GLY A 54 1.45 -31.14 -17.73
CA GLY A 54 1.98 -30.95 -19.10
C GLY A 54 2.31 -29.50 -19.45
N GLY A 55 1.97 -28.57 -18.55
CA GLY A 55 2.12 -27.13 -18.75
C GLY A 55 3.52 -26.59 -18.42
N PRO A 56 3.72 -25.28 -18.59
CA PRO A 56 5.01 -24.62 -18.34
C PRO A 56 5.39 -24.52 -16.85
N GLY A 57 4.50 -24.88 -15.94
CA GLY A 57 4.67 -24.79 -14.48
C GLY A 57 4.75 -23.35 -13.94
N PRO A 58 4.82 -23.17 -12.61
CA PRO A 58 4.82 -21.85 -11.98
C PRO A 58 6.20 -21.17 -11.96
N ALA A 59 7.25 -21.82 -12.46
CA ALA A 59 8.64 -21.39 -12.30
C ALA A 59 8.93 -20.02 -12.95
N ALA A 60 8.34 -19.75 -14.12
CA ALA A 60 8.51 -18.48 -14.81
C ALA A 60 7.95 -17.29 -14.00
N ILE A 61 6.81 -17.49 -13.34
CA ILE A 61 6.19 -16.48 -12.46
C ILE A 61 7.13 -16.17 -11.30
N GLY A 62 7.63 -17.22 -10.62
CA GLY A 62 8.54 -17.08 -9.49
C GLY A 62 9.88 -16.43 -9.86
N LYS A 63 10.41 -16.70 -11.06
CA LYS A 63 11.72 -16.19 -11.50
C LYS A 63 11.66 -14.78 -12.07
N TYR A 64 10.66 -14.46 -12.89
CA TYR A 64 10.65 -13.22 -13.67
C TYR A 64 9.64 -12.18 -13.18
N ILE A 65 8.49 -12.60 -12.64
CA ILE A 65 7.42 -11.66 -12.26
C ILE A 65 7.56 -11.30 -10.78
N LEU A 66 7.59 -12.31 -9.91
CA LEU A 66 7.50 -12.15 -8.47
C LEU A 66 8.55 -11.19 -7.88
N PRO A 67 9.86 -11.29 -8.20
CA PRO A 67 10.86 -10.44 -7.56
C PRO A 67 10.67 -8.95 -7.90
N ARG A 68 10.29 -8.65 -9.15
CA ARG A 68 10.01 -7.28 -9.62
C ARG A 68 8.75 -6.73 -8.98
N ALA A 69 7.68 -7.53 -9.00
CA ALA A 69 6.42 -7.14 -8.40
C ALA A 69 6.55 -6.88 -6.89
N LEU A 70 7.30 -7.72 -6.16
CA LEU A 70 7.56 -7.53 -4.73
C LEU A 70 8.39 -6.28 -4.43
N LEU A 71 9.36 -5.94 -5.29
CA LEU A 71 10.14 -4.71 -5.17
C LEU A 71 9.21 -3.49 -5.27
N TRP A 72 8.44 -3.39 -6.35
CA TRP A 72 7.49 -2.30 -6.56
C TRP A 72 6.45 -2.23 -5.46
N PHE A 73 5.88 -3.37 -5.07
CA PHE A 73 4.87 -3.44 -4.00
C PHE A 73 5.39 -2.85 -2.69
N ARG A 74 6.60 -3.22 -2.25
CA ARG A 74 7.17 -2.77 -0.98
C ARG A 74 7.48 -1.28 -0.96
N TRP A 75 8.11 -0.78 -2.02
CA TRP A 75 8.50 0.62 -2.09
C TRP A 75 7.32 1.52 -2.40
N ALA A 76 6.35 1.07 -3.20
CA ALA A 76 5.09 1.78 -3.40
C ALA A 76 4.30 1.91 -2.09
N ALA A 77 4.27 0.86 -1.26
CA ALA A 77 3.66 0.92 0.08
C ALA A 77 4.27 2.04 0.93
N LEU A 78 5.61 2.06 1.00
CA LEU A 78 6.32 3.07 1.77
C LEU A 78 6.14 4.47 1.19
N ALA A 79 6.24 4.63 -0.13
CA ALA A 79 6.04 5.90 -0.82
C ALA A 79 4.62 6.44 -0.61
N THR A 80 3.60 5.59 -0.69
CA THR A 80 2.19 5.97 -0.41
C THR A 80 2.08 6.51 1.01
N TRP A 81 2.58 5.75 1.99
CA TRP A 81 2.47 6.17 3.39
C TRP A 81 3.24 7.46 3.67
N LEU A 82 4.48 7.60 3.19
CA LEU A 82 5.30 8.80 3.41
C LEU A 82 4.71 10.05 2.76
N THR A 83 4.28 9.94 1.50
CA THR A 83 3.65 11.07 0.79
C THR A 83 2.31 11.48 1.42
N GLY A 84 1.54 10.51 1.93
CA GLY A 84 0.29 10.78 2.65
C GLY A 84 0.53 11.43 4.02
N ALA A 85 1.49 10.92 4.78
CA ALA A 85 1.90 11.53 6.06
C ALA A 85 2.43 12.95 5.85
N TRP A 86 3.25 13.16 4.82
CA TRP A 86 3.73 14.50 4.45
C TRP A 86 2.53 15.39 4.10
N TYR A 87 1.62 14.95 3.23
CA TYR A 87 0.41 15.72 2.90
C TYR A 87 -0.35 16.16 4.17
N LEU A 88 -0.59 15.24 5.11
CA LEU A 88 -1.26 15.54 6.38
C LEU A 88 -0.49 16.51 7.28
N VAL A 89 0.85 16.48 7.27
CA VAL A 89 1.68 17.47 7.97
C VAL A 89 1.49 18.85 7.36
N ARG A 90 1.44 18.98 6.03
CA ARG A 90 1.33 20.28 5.34
C ARG A 90 -0.05 20.90 5.41
N THR A 91 -1.07 20.10 5.72
CA THR A 91 -2.44 20.56 5.93
C THR A 91 -2.83 20.64 7.41
N ASP A 92 -1.88 20.46 8.33
CA ASP A 92 -2.11 20.42 9.78
C ASP A 92 -3.14 19.37 10.24
N GLN A 93 -3.33 18.32 9.44
CA GLN A 93 -4.30 17.25 9.69
C GLN A 93 -3.68 15.99 10.30
N LEU A 94 -2.35 15.93 10.45
CA LEU A 94 -1.67 14.73 10.95
C LEU A 94 -2.19 14.31 12.32
N LEU A 95 -2.22 15.25 13.28
CA LEU A 95 -2.67 14.95 14.64
C LEU A 95 -4.14 14.55 14.65
N ALA A 96 -4.99 15.25 13.90
CA ALA A 96 -6.41 14.91 13.78
C ALA A 96 -6.61 13.48 13.24
N ALA A 97 -5.89 13.10 12.17
CA ALA A 97 -5.98 11.75 11.61
C ALA A 97 -5.50 10.67 12.60
N PHE A 98 -4.33 10.85 13.22
CA PHE A 98 -3.80 9.82 14.14
C PHE A 98 -4.56 9.73 15.46
N THR A 99 -5.27 10.79 15.86
CA THR A 99 -6.14 10.82 17.05
C THR A 99 -7.62 10.58 16.75
N LEU A 100 -7.97 10.18 15.51
CA LEU A 100 -9.36 9.93 15.11
C LEU A 100 -10.30 11.13 15.30
N GLY A 101 -9.77 12.36 15.15
CA GLY A 101 -10.51 13.60 15.37
C GLY A 101 -10.70 13.99 16.84
N LEU A 102 -10.15 13.21 17.79
CA LEU A 102 -10.32 13.45 19.23
C LEU A 102 -9.37 14.52 19.80
N SER A 103 -8.39 14.98 19.02
CA SER A 103 -7.52 16.08 19.43
C SER A 103 -8.30 17.39 19.60
N ARG A 104 -7.93 18.20 20.60
CA ARG A 104 -8.55 19.50 20.88
C ARG A 104 -8.53 20.40 19.63
N GLY A 105 -9.70 20.77 19.12
CA GLY A 105 -9.86 21.60 17.91
C GLY A 105 -9.86 20.83 16.58
N GLY A 106 -9.83 19.49 16.61
CA GLY A 106 -9.93 18.65 15.42
C GLY A 106 -11.37 18.57 14.89
N ASP A 107 -11.50 18.52 13.57
CA ASP A 107 -12.77 18.22 12.91
C ASP A 107 -12.99 16.70 12.93
N THR A 108 -13.93 16.22 13.75
CA THR A 108 -14.26 14.79 13.82
C THR A 108 -14.85 14.26 12.51
N ALA A 109 -15.56 15.10 11.73
CA ALA A 109 -16.19 14.67 10.47
C ALA A 109 -15.15 14.29 9.42
N TYR A 110 -14.02 15.00 9.39
CA TYR A 110 -12.86 14.64 8.57
C TYR A 110 -11.93 13.63 9.28
N GLY A 111 -11.58 13.90 10.53
CA GLY A 111 -10.53 13.20 11.27
C GLY A 111 -10.85 11.75 11.60
N LEU A 112 -12.12 11.40 11.85
CA LEU A 112 -12.52 10.03 12.13
C LEU A 112 -12.39 9.11 10.90
N PRO A 113 -13.05 9.38 9.75
CA PRO A 113 -12.88 8.53 8.57
C PRO A 113 -11.45 8.57 8.05
N MET A 114 -10.81 9.74 7.99
CA MET A 114 -9.41 9.84 7.56
C MET A 114 -8.48 9.04 8.47
N GLY A 115 -8.69 9.13 9.78
CA GLY A 115 -7.91 8.43 10.79
C GLY A 115 -8.04 6.91 10.71
N ILE A 116 -9.25 6.38 10.52
CA ILE A 116 -9.45 4.93 10.30
C ILE A 116 -8.68 4.47 9.06
N GLY A 117 -8.77 5.22 7.96
CA GLY A 117 -8.00 4.97 6.75
C GLY A 117 -6.50 4.93 7.01
N VAL A 118 -5.95 5.97 7.66
CA VAL A 118 -4.52 6.09 7.99
C VAL A 118 -4.03 4.94 8.87
N TRP A 119 -4.79 4.55 9.89
CA TRP A 119 -4.42 3.43 10.77
C TRP A 119 -4.41 2.10 10.04
N LEU A 120 -5.44 1.81 9.25
CA LEU A 120 -5.47 0.60 8.42
C LEU A 120 -4.29 0.59 7.43
N GLY A 121 -4.04 1.70 6.74
CA GLY A 121 -2.89 1.82 5.84
C GLY A 121 -1.54 1.60 6.56
N THR A 122 -1.40 2.09 7.79
CA THR A 122 -0.20 1.89 8.61
C THR A 122 -0.02 0.42 9.00
N ILE A 123 -1.10 -0.26 9.42
CA ILE A 123 -1.08 -1.70 9.72
C ILE A 123 -0.68 -2.49 8.47
N LEU A 124 -1.23 -2.16 7.31
CA LEU A 124 -0.89 -2.79 6.04
C LEU A 124 0.60 -2.62 5.72
N LEU A 125 1.15 -1.40 5.86
CA LEU A 125 2.57 -1.10 5.64
C LEU A 125 3.47 -1.93 6.57
N ILE A 126 3.12 -1.99 7.85
CA ILE A 126 3.83 -2.79 8.85
C ILE A 126 3.81 -4.27 8.44
N ASN A 127 2.66 -4.79 8.04
CA ASN A 127 2.54 -6.16 7.55
C ASN A 127 3.42 -6.40 6.32
N VAL A 128 3.56 -5.43 5.40
CA VAL A 128 4.44 -5.54 4.23
C VAL A 128 5.91 -5.64 4.64
N TRP A 129 6.38 -4.73 5.49
CA TRP A 129 7.81 -4.61 5.79
C TRP A 129 8.29 -5.54 6.91
N LEU A 130 7.49 -5.74 7.95
CA LEU A 130 7.89 -6.52 9.13
C LEU A 130 7.46 -7.98 9.07
N VAL A 131 6.43 -8.33 8.29
CA VAL A 131 5.92 -9.71 8.23
C VAL A 131 6.12 -10.35 6.87
N LEU A 132 5.61 -9.74 5.79
CA LEU A 132 5.71 -10.27 4.44
C LEU A 132 7.16 -10.33 3.98
N TRP A 133 7.90 -9.23 4.07
CA TRP A 133 9.26 -9.18 3.53
C TRP A 133 10.24 -10.19 4.16
N PRO A 134 10.31 -10.36 5.50
CA PRO A 134 11.18 -11.37 6.10
C PRO A 134 10.84 -12.80 5.66
N ASN A 135 9.55 -13.14 5.55
CA ASN A 135 9.12 -14.46 5.08
C ASN A 135 9.37 -14.63 3.57
N GLN A 136 9.21 -13.59 2.76
CA GLN A 136 9.51 -13.62 1.32
C GLN A 136 11.00 -13.84 1.07
N LYS A 137 11.89 -13.24 1.88
CA LYS A 137 13.33 -13.51 1.79
C LYS A 137 13.67 -14.98 2.00
N LYS A 138 12.97 -15.67 2.91
CA LYS A 138 13.11 -17.12 3.11
C LYS A 138 12.68 -17.89 1.87
N VAL A 139 11.51 -17.57 1.30
CA VAL A 139 10.96 -18.26 0.12
C VAL A 139 11.80 -18.05 -1.14
N MET A 140 12.43 -16.87 -1.29
CA MET A 140 13.33 -16.58 -2.41
C MET A 140 14.76 -17.12 -2.21
N GLY A 141 15.05 -17.78 -1.09
CA GLY A 141 16.38 -18.30 -0.78
C GLY A 141 17.44 -17.21 -0.48
N ILE A 142 17.01 -15.98 -0.20
CA ILE A 142 17.91 -14.88 0.18
C ILE A 142 18.44 -15.09 1.60
N VAL A 143 17.61 -15.69 2.46
CA VAL A 143 17.94 -16.01 3.86
C VAL A 143 17.85 -17.52 4.05
N LYS A 144 18.83 -18.10 4.76
CA LYS A 144 18.83 -19.53 5.10
C LYS A 144 17.61 -19.86 5.97
N THR A 145 16.94 -20.96 5.64
CA THR A 145 15.83 -21.53 6.41
C THR A 145 16.33 -22.66 7.29
N GLU A 146 15.68 -22.87 8.44
CA GLU A 146 16.01 -23.95 9.38
C GLU A 146 15.54 -25.35 8.90
N GLY A 147 15.00 -25.42 7.69
CA GLY A 147 14.54 -26.64 7.03
C GLY A 147 13.21 -26.43 6.30
N GLU A 148 12.67 -27.53 5.77
CA GLU A 148 11.43 -27.50 4.97
C GLU A 148 10.22 -27.03 5.80
N ALA A 149 10.17 -27.36 7.09
CA ALA A 149 9.08 -26.93 7.97
C ALA A 149 9.03 -25.41 8.18
N ASP A 150 10.19 -24.73 8.26
CA ASP A 150 10.25 -23.27 8.34
C ASP A 150 9.83 -22.62 7.01
N LEU A 151 10.25 -23.20 5.88
CA LEU A 151 9.84 -22.74 4.56
C LEU A 151 8.32 -22.85 4.35
N ALA A 152 7.73 -23.98 4.75
CA ALA A 152 6.28 -24.19 4.68
C ALA A 152 5.52 -23.18 5.56
N ARG A 153 6.02 -22.91 6.77
CA ARG A 153 5.46 -21.88 7.66
C ARG A 153 5.54 -20.49 7.03
N ALA A 154 6.68 -20.13 6.45
CA ALA A 154 6.87 -18.85 5.79
C ALA A 154 5.86 -18.65 4.62
N ARG A 155 5.67 -19.68 3.78
CA ARG A 155 4.66 -19.66 2.70
C ARG A 155 3.25 -19.47 3.24
N LYS A 156 2.88 -20.18 4.31
CA LYS A 156 1.57 -20.03 4.96
C LYS A 156 1.37 -18.62 5.52
N THR A 157 2.37 -18.08 6.24
CA THR A 157 2.33 -16.72 6.78
C THR A 157 2.14 -15.69 5.66
N ILE A 158 2.88 -15.81 4.56
CA ILE A 158 2.74 -14.91 3.40
C ILE A 158 1.30 -14.96 2.87
N ALA A 159 0.75 -16.15 2.64
CA ALA A 159 -0.59 -16.30 2.09
C ALA A 159 -1.67 -15.70 3.02
N THR A 160 -1.58 -15.95 4.33
CA THR A 160 -2.53 -15.42 5.30
C THR A 160 -2.45 -13.90 5.39
N VAL A 161 -1.25 -13.34 5.54
CA VAL A 161 -1.05 -11.89 5.70
C VAL A 161 -1.39 -11.14 4.43
N ALA A 162 -1.09 -11.69 3.25
CA ALA A 162 -1.47 -11.10 1.97
C ALA A 162 -3.00 -10.98 1.82
N ARG A 163 -3.76 -11.98 2.27
CA ARG A 163 -5.23 -11.97 2.26
C ARG A 163 -5.81 -11.00 3.28
N ILE A 164 -5.24 -10.98 4.50
CA ILE A 164 -5.64 -10.00 5.53
C ILE A 164 -5.40 -8.58 5.02
N ASN A 165 -4.23 -8.30 4.44
CA ASN A 165 -3.95 -6.98 3.85
C ASN A 165 -4.93 -6.64 2.73
N ALA A 166 -5.26 -7.58 1.83
CA ALA A 166 -6.23 -7.34 0.76
C ALA A 166 -7.65 -7.09 1.28
N ALA A 167 -8.08 -7.81 2.32
CA ALA A 167 -9.38 -7.59 2.93
C ALA A 167 -9.46 -6.24 3.66
N LEU A 168 -8.42 -5.89 4.44
CA LEU A 168 -8.33 -4.63 5.17
C LEU A 168 -8.09 -3.42 4.25
N SER A 169 -7.54 -3.61 3.05
CA SER A 169 -7.37 -2.50 2.10
C SER A 169 -8.70 -1.97 1.57
N ILE A 170 -9.76 -2.78 1.56
CA ILE A 170 -11.11 -2.37 1.12
C ILE A 170 -11.70 -1.30 2.04
N PRO A 171 -11.90 -1.53 3.35
CA PRO A 171 -12.39 -0.49 4.25
C PRO A 171 -11.42 0.68 4.35
N MET A 172 -10.10 0.44 4.29
CA MET A 172 -9.10 1.50 4.25
C MET A 172 -9.36 2.49 3.10
N LEU A 173 -9.50 1.99 1.87
CA LEU A 173 -9.78 2.82 0.69
C LEU A 173 -11.14 3.52 0.82
N MET A 174 -12.17 2.80 1.30
CA MET A 174 -13.50 3.38 1.50
C MET A 174 -13.46 4.59 2.43
N PHE A 175 -12.79 4.47 3.59
CA PHE A 175 -12.66 5.56 4.55
C PHE A 175 -11.78 6.71 4.03
N MET A 176 -10.70 6.40 3.29
CA MET A 176 -9.85 7.44 2.70
C MET A 176 -10.54 8.23 1.59
N VAL A 177 -11.35 7.57 0.76
CA VAL A 177 -12.13 8.22 -0.30
C VAL A 177 -13.27 9.03 0.30
N ALA A 178 -13.97 8.51 1.31
CA ALA A 178 -15.02 9.23 2.03
C ALA A 178 -14.50 10.59 2.55
N ALA A 179 -13.41 10.60 3.30
CA ALA A 179 -12.85 11.83 3.86
C ALA A 179 -12.57 12.95 2.84
N GLY A 180 -12.33 12.63 1.55
CA GLY A 180 -12.08 13.62 0.50
C GLY A 180 -13.22 13.85 -0.49
N HIS A 181 -14.16 12.90 -0.67
CA HIS A 181 -15.14 12.92 -1.77
C HIS A 181 -16.56 12.43 -1.39
N GLY A 182 -16.88 12.06 -0.13
CA GLY A 182 -18.26 11.70 0.24
C GLY A 182 -18.45 11.35 1.71
N VAL A 183 -19.62 11.34 2.33
CA VAL A 183 -21.01 11.64 2.00
C VAL A 183 -21.57 12.11 3.36
N ALA A 184 -22.42 13.13 3.41
CA ALA A 184 -23.10 13.46 4.65
C ALA A 184 -23.81 12.19 5.19
N LEU A 185 -23.35 11.69 6.33
CA LEU A 185 -24.09 10.73 7.15
C LEU A 185 -24.93 11.53 8.14
#